data_AF-A0A5C9C8L9-F1
#
_entry.id   AF-A0A5C9C8L9-F1
#
_cell.length_a   1.000
_cell.length_b   1.000
_cell.length_c   1.000
_cell.angle_alpha   90.00
_cell.angle_beta   90.00
_cell.angle_gamma   90.00
#
_symmetry.space_group_name_H-M   'P 1'
#
loop_
_entity.id
_entity.type
_entity.pdbx_description
1 polymer ?
#
loop_
_entity_poly.entity_id
_entity_poly.type
_entity_poly.pdbx_seq_one_letter_code
_entity_poly.pdbx_strand_id
1 'polypeptide(L)' 'MGSSDQLTEREKQVLFFLCKGFLNKEICSELGVTIDTVKKHNKQIFKKLGVRNRTEAIILATTFHQKK' A
#
# COMPACT_ATOMS: atom_id res chain seq x y z
N MET A 1 -10.68 5.25 13.33
CA MET A 1 -10.95 4.54 12.05
C MET A 1 -9.93 5.06 11.05
N GLY A 2 -9.03 4.19 10.56
CA GLY A 2 -7.95 4.58 9.66
C GLY A 2 -8.48 4.76 8.25
N SER A 3 -8.70 6.01 7.84
CA SER A 3 -9.12 6.34 6.48
C SER A 3 -7.93 6.30 5.54
N SER A 4 -8.09 5.65 4.39
CA SER A 4 -7.13 5.70 3.26
C SER A 4 -6.84 7.14 2.79
N ASP A 5 -7.63 8.12 3.20
CA ASP A 5 -7.43 9.56 2.97
C ASP A 5 -6.16 10.13 3.63
N GLN A 6 -5.60 9.49 4.65
CA GLN A 6 -4.34 9.94 5.26
C GLN A 6 -3.08 9.53 4.48
N LEU A 7 -3.23 8.64 3.50
CA LEU A 7 -2.15 8.21 2.64
C LEU A 7 -1.86 9.29 1.59
N THR A 8 -0.59 9.55 1.36
CA THR A 8 -0.14 10.35 0.21
C THR A 8 -0.42 9.61 -1.09
N GLU A 9 -0.46 10.33 -2.21
CA GLU A 9 -0.72 9.72 -3.53
C GLU A 9 0.26 8.58 -3.86
N ARG A 10 1.54 8.73 -3.50
CA ARG A 10 2.54 7.66 -3.68
C ARG A 10 2.24 6.44 -2.82
N GLU A 11 1.83 6.64 -1.57
CA GLU A 11 1.47 5.54 -0.67
C GLU A 11 0.20 4.82 -1.13
N LYS A 12 -0.79 5.56 -1.64
CA LYS A 12 -2.00 4.97 -2.25
C LYS A 12 -1.65 4.13 -3.47
N GLN A 13 -0.76 4.61 -4.35
CA GLN A 13 -0.30 3.85 -5.51
C GLN A 13 0.39 2.55 -5.09
N VAL A 14 1.32 2.60 -4.13
CA VAL A 14 1.98 1.39 -3.59
C VAL A 14 0.94 0.41 -3.05
N LEU A 15 -0.01 0.89 -2.23
CA LEU A 15 -1.08 0.06 -1.68
C LEU A 15 -1.97 -0.54 -2.76
N PHE A 16 -2.28 0.21 -3.81
CA PHE A 16 -3.07 -0.25 -4.95
C PHE A 16 -2.38 -1.40 -5.70
N PHE A 17 -1.09 -1.28 -6.00
CA PHE A 17 -0.34 -2.36 -6.63
C PHE A 17 -0.21 -3.58 -5.70
N LEU A 18 -0.02 -3.37 -4.39
CA LEU A 18 -0.03 -4.46 -3.41
C LEU A 18 -1.35 -5.24 -3.43
N CYS A 19 -2.49 -4.55 -3.55
CA CYS A 19 -3.80 -5.17 -3.64
C CYS A 19 -4.01 -5.94 -4.93
N LYS A 20 -3.42 -5.48 -6.03
CA LYS A 20 -3.40 -6.21 -7.30
C LYS A 20 -2.48 -7.43 -7.29
N GLY A 21 -1.74 -7.67 -6.20
CA GLY A 21 -0.83 -8.81 -6.08
C GLY A 21 0.58 -8.57 -6.61
N PHE A 22 0.95 -7.32 -6.94
CA PHE A 22 2.27 -7.01 -7.46
C PHE A 22 3.37 -7.31 -6.44
N LEU A 23 4.51 -7.78 -6.93
CA LEU A 23 5.73 -7.93 -6.13
C LEU A 23 6.40 -6.57 -5.93
N ASN A 24 7.17 -6.44 -4.84
CA ASN A 24 7.90 -5.20 -4.55
C ASN A 24 8.81 -4.78 -5.72
N LYS A 25 9.39 -5.75 -6.46
CA LYS A 25 10.21 -5.48 -7.65
C LYS A 25 9.39 -4.87 -8.79
N GLU A 26 8.16 -5.32 -8.99
CA GLU A 26 7.27 -4.78 -10.02
C GLU A 26 6.80 -3.38 -9.64
N ILE A 27 6.43 -3.19 -8.36
CA ILE A 27 6.08 -1.86 -7.81
C ILE A 27 7.24 -0.87 -7.98
N CYS A 28 8.48 -1.32 -7.75
CA CYS A 28 9.67 -0.53 -8.02
C CYS A 28 9.77 -0.09 -9.48
N SER A 29 9.51 -1.02 -10.39
CA SER A 29 9.56 -0.77 -11.83
C SER A 29 8.45 0.19 -12.28
N GLU A 30 7.23 0.02 -11.78
CA GLU A 30 6.06 0.87 -12.09
C GLU A 30 6.20 2.29 -11.53
N LEU A 31 6.71 2.43 -10.30
CA LEU A 31 6.82 3.73 -9.64
C LEU A 31 8.16 4.43 -9.88
N GLY A 32 9.12 3.75 -10.51
CA GLY A 32 10.49 4.23 -10.71
C GLY A 32 11.25 4.44 -9.40
N VAL A 33 10.98 3.60 -8.38
CA VAL A 33 11.59 3.72 -7.05
C VAL A 33 12.36 2.46 -6.66
N THR A 34 13.30 2.58 -5.73
CA THR A 34 14.06 1.42 -5.23
C THR A 34 13.23 0.58 -4.24
N ILE A 35 13.65 -0.66 -4.03
CA ILE A 35 13.01 -1.59 -3.08
C ILE A 35 13.01 -1.01 -1.66
N ASP A 36 14.07 -0.28 -1.30
CA ASP A 36 14.18 0.36 0.00
C ASP A 36 13.12 1.46 0.18
N THR A 37 12.90 2.26 -0.86
CA THR A 37 11.83 3.26 -0.90
C THR A 37 10.44 2.62 -0.77
N VAL A 38 10.17 1.50 -1.47
CA VAL A 38 8.92 0.75 -1.32
C VAL A 38 8.75 0.23 0.11
N LYS A 39 9.81 -0.31 0.73
CA LYS A 39 9.77 -0.75 2.14
C LYS A 39 9.48 0.41 3.09
N LYS A 40 10.04 1.59 2.84
CA LYS A 40 9.77 2.80 3.62
C LYS A 40 8.32 3.24 3.47
N HIS A 41 7.78 3.26 2.25
CA HIS A 41 6.37 3.54 2.00
C HIS A 41 5.48 2.52 2.71
N ASN A 42 5.78 1.23 2.64
CA ASN A 42 5.03 0.18 3.34
C ASN A 42 4.98 0.43 4.86
N LYS A 43 6.10 0.76 5.49
CA LYS A 43 6.11 1.09 6.94
C LYS A 43 5.20 2.28 7.26
N GLN A 44 5.22 3.32 6.43
CA GLN A 44 4.38 4.51 6.64
C GLN A 44 2.91 4.21 6.40
N ILE A 45 2.60 3.46 5.34
CA ILE A 45 1.25 2.95 5.05
C ILE A 45 0.73 2.15 6.23
N PHE A 46 1.54 1.22 6.75
CA PHE A 46 1.16 0.39 7.89
C PHE A 46 0.88 1.21 9.14
N LYS A 47 1.75 2.19 9.44
CA LYS A 47 1.57 3.11 10.55
C LYS A 47 0.31 3.96 10.41
N LYS A 48 0.00 4.45 9.21
CA LYS A 48 -1.17 5.30 8.94
C LYS A 48 -2.48 4.51 8.93
N LEU A 49 -2.48 3.31 8.36
CA LEU A 49 -3.64 2.41 8.34
C LEU A 49 -3.85 1.70 9.69
N GLY A 50 -2.85 1.72 10.58
CA GLY A 50 -2.90 1.01 11.86
C GLY A 50 -2.77 -0.51 11.71
N VAL A 51 -2.16 -0.99 10.62
CA VAL A 51 -1.94 -2.41 10.34
C VAL A 51 -0.51 -2.81 10.66
N ARG A 52 -0.30 -4.10 10.90
CA ARG A 52 1.02 -4.65 11.21
C ARG A 52 1.67 -5.33 10.01
N ASN A 53 0.84 -5.91 9.14
CA ASN A 53 1.31 -6.77 8.06
C ASN A 53 0.81 -6.33 6.68
N ARG A 54 1.58 -6.69 5.64
CA ARG A 54 1.17 -6.54 4.23
C ARG A 54 -0.21 -7.14 3.97
N THR A 55 -0.48 -8.33 4.50
CA THR A 55 -1.76 -9.02 4.32
C THR A 55 -2.91 -8.21 4.91
N GLU A 56 -2.75 -7.67 6.12
CA GLU A 56 -3.77 -6.81 6.73
C GLU A 56 -4.00 -5.53 5.91
N ALA A 57 -2.93 -4.91 5.40
CA ALA A 57 -3.03 -3.75 4.54
C ALA A 57 -3.83 -4.05 3.26
N ILE A 58 -3.57 -5.21 2.63
CA ILE A 58 -4.28 -5.67 1.44
C ILE A 58 -5.74 -5.99 1.77
N ILE A 59 -6.02 -6.71 2.87
CA ILE A 59 -7.39 -7.03 3.28
C ILE A 59 -8.18 -5.74 3.52
N LEU A 60 -7.63 -4.78 4.25
CA LEU A 60 -8.29 -3.49 4.47
C LEU A 60 -8.57 -2.78 3.16
N ALA A 61 -7.56 -2.64 2.30
CA ALA A 61 -7.71 -1.95 1.03
C ALA A 61 -8.70 -2.64 0.08
N THR A 62 -8.69 -3.98 0.00
CA THR A 62 -9.69 -4.75 -0.78
C THR A 62 -11.09 -4.64 -0.19
N THR A 63 -11.23 -4.56 1.14
CA THR A 63 -12.51 -4.31 1.82
C THR A 63 -13.08 -2.94 1.43
N PHE A 64 -12.25 -1.91 1.33
CA PHE A 64 -12.67 -0.59 0.83
C PHE A 64 -13.00 -0.59 -0.67
N HIS A 65 -12.35 -1.45 -1.47
CA HIS A 65 -12.47 -1.45 -2.93
C HIS A 65 -13.60 -2.34 -3.50
N GLN A 66 -14.32 -3.12 -2.68
CA GLN A 66 -15.47 -3.94 -3.10
C GLN A 66 -16.83 -3.21 -3.05
N LYS A 67 -16.91 -1.97 -2.54
CA LYS A 67 -18.13 -1.16 -2.67
C LYS A 67 -18.14 -0.44 -4.02
N LYS A 68 -18.40 -1.17 -5.10
CA LYS A 68 -18.96 -0.57 -6.31
C LYS A 68 -20.03 -1.48 -6.89
#